data_AF-A0A7C1AMZ6-F1
#
_entry.id   AF-A0A7C1AMZ6-F1
#
_cell.length_a   1.000
_cell.length_b   1.000
_cell.length_c   1.000
_cell.angle_alpha   90.00
_cell.angle_beta   90.00
_cell.angle_gamma   90.00
#
_symmetry.space_group_name_H-M   'P 1'
#
loop_
_entity.id
_entity.type
_entity.pdbx_description
1 polymer ?
#
loop_
_entity_poly.entity_id
_entity_poly.type
_entity_poly.pdbx_seq_one_letter_code
_entity_poly.pdbx_strand_id
1 'polypeptide(L)'
;MLVKKITKSIVILTIAAGLFLLGNKLVEWMNHSTTLRLSDVDVEGNRLVTTDEILKLAPVRKGQNITGIDLLDIQKAIEVHPYIETALVSRRFPSTLRIDIVERVPVAFLNGTHLFAVDETGFLLPRLKSVALHGLPIIT
;
A
#
# COMPACT_ATOMS: atom_id res chain seq x y z
N MET A 1 -4.40 -24.02 53.31
CA MET A 1 -3.93 -22.88 52.48
C MET A 1 -3.53 -23.31 51.05
N LEU A 2 -2.86 -24.46 50.86
CA LEU A 2 -2.49 -24.96 49.52
C LEU A 2 -3.67 -25.25 48.59
N VAL A 3 -4.72 -25.93 49.07
CA VAL A 3 -5.86 -26.34 48.23
C VAL A 3 -6.53 -25.14 47.54
N LYS A 4 -6.84 -24.07 48.29
CA LYS A 4 -7.42 -22.83 47.73
C LYS A 4 -6.54 -22.15 46.69
N LYS A 5 -5.20 -22.22 46.82
CA LYS A 5 -4.26 -21.69 45.82
C LYS A 5 -4.32 -22.52 44.53
N ILE A 6 -4.35 -23.84 44.65
CA ILE A 6 -4.43 -24.76 43.50
C ILE A 6 -5.75 -24.57 42.73
N THR A 7 -6.89 -24.50 43.42
CA THR A 7 -8.19 -24.28 42.75
C THR A 7 -8.24 -22.95 42.02
N LYS A 8 -7.72 -21.87 42.62
CA LYS A 8 -7.65 -20.55 41.98
C LYS A 8 -6.78 -20.58 40.72
N SER A 9 -5.64 -21.26 40.75
CA SER A 9 -4.77 -21.43 39.57
C SER A 9 -5.46 -22.20 38.45
N ILE A 10 -6.21 -23.27 38.75
CA ILE A 10 -6.97 -24.04 37.75
C ILE A 10 -8.06 -23.19 37.10
N VAL A 11 -8.77 -22.38 37.88
CA VAL A 11 -9.81 -21.47 37.36
C VAL A 11 -9.19 -20.41 36.44
N ILE A 12 -8.04 -19.84 36.81
CA ILE A 12 -7.34 -18.87 35.95
C ILE A 12 -6.88 -19.53 34.65
N LEU A 13 -6.33 -20.75 34.74
CA LEU A 13 -5.84 -21.47 33.56
C LEU A 13 -6.97 -21.83 32.59
N THR A 14 -8.13 -22.22 33.10
CA THR A 14 -9.31 -22.54 32.27
C THR A 14 -9.90 -21.30 31.60
N ILE A 15 -9.96 -20.17 32.31
CA ILE A 15 -10.37 -18.88 31.71
C ILE A 15 -9.37 -18.45 30.64
N ALA A 16 -8.07 -18.54 30.91
CA ALA A 16 -7.03 -18.19 29.95
C ALA A 16 -7.08 -19.08 28.70
N ALA A 17 -7.24 -20.39 28.86
CA ALA A 17 -7.40 -21.32 27.74
C ALA A 17 -8.67 -21.03 26.94
N GLY A 18 -9.79 -20.71 27.61
CA GLY A 18 -11.03 -20.30 26.96
C GLY A 18 -10.86 -19.04 26.12
N LEU A 19 -10.23 -18.00 26.67
CA LEU A 19 -9.94 -16.75 25.95
C LEU A 19 -9.03 -16.99 24.73
N PHE A 20 -8.01 -17.85 24.88
CA PHE A 20 -7.11 -18.20 23.78
C PHE A 20 -7.85 -18.89 22.63
N LEU A 21 -8.70 -19.88 22.93
CA LEU A 21 -9.51 -20.57 21.93
C LEU A 21 -10.52 -19.64 21.25
N LEU A 22 -11.15 -18.75 22.02
CA LEU A 22 -12.10 -17.76 21.50
C LEU A 22 -11.40 -16.79 20.54
N GLY A 23 -10.20 -16.31 20.91
CA GLY A 23 -9.38 -15.42 20.07
C GLY A 23 -9.03 -16.06 18.73
N ASN A 24 -8.59 -17.32 18.73
CA ASN A 24 -8.26 -18.04 17.48
C ASN A 24 -9.49 -18.19 16.57
N LYS A 25 -10.66 -18.53 17.12
CA LYS A 25 -11.90 -18.62 16.33
C LYS A 25 -12.32 -17.28 15.73
N LEU A 26 -12.10 -16.17 16.43
CA LEU A 26 -12.41 -14.83 15.92
C LEU A 26 -11.51 -14.47 14.73
N VAL A 27 -10.21 -14.76 14.82
CA VAL A 27 -9.26 -14.55 13.71
C VAL A 27 -9.64 -15.41 12.50
N GLU A 28 -9.99 -16.67 12.72
CA GLU A 28 -10.43 -17.58 11.67
C GLU A 28 -11.72 -17.08 10.99
N TRP A 29 -12.69 -16.62 11.76
CA TRP A 29 -13.92 -16.01 11.23
C TRP A 29 -13.63 -14.74 10.41
N MET A 30 -12.73 -13.87 10.87
CA MET A 30 -12.30 -12.69 10.09
C MET A 30 -11.62 -13.09 8.78
N ASN A 31 -10.84 -14.17 8.78
CA ASN A 31 -10.17 -14.67 7.58
C ASN A 31 -11.16 -15.24 6.54
N HIS A 32 -12.25 -15.85 7.01
CA HIS A 32 -13.28 -16.46 6.15
C HIS A 32 -14.46 -15.53 5.80
N SER A 33 -14.55 -14.36 6.43
CA SER A 33 -15.62 -13.39 6.16
C SER A 33 -15.60 -12.90 4.70
N THR A 34 -16.71 -13.07 3.99
CA THR A 34 -16.87 -12.59 2.61
C THR A 34 -16.86 -11.08 2.52
N THR A 35 -17.23 -10.38 3.60
CA THR A 35 -17.34 -8.92 3.66
C THR A 35 -15.97 -8.23 3.70
N LEU A 36 -14.93 -8.94 4.14
CA LEU A 36 -13.54 -8.44 4.22
C LEU A 36 -12.73 -8.75 2.96
N ARG A 37 -13.39 -9.16 1.88
CA ARG A 37 -12.74 -9.41 0.60
C ARG A 37 -12.63 -8.12 -0.18
N LEU A 38 -11.43 -7.86 -0.70
CA LEU A 38 -11.14 -6.71 -1.56
C LEU A 38 -12.08 -6.70 -2.77
N SER A 39 -12.96 -5.70 -2.84
CA SER A 39 -13.87 -5.48 -3.96
C SER A 39 -13.34 -4.41 -4.91
N ASP A 40 -12.72 -3.38 -4.34
CA ASP A 40 -12.37 -2.17 -5.09
C ASP A 40 -11.00 -1.59 -4.69
N VAL A 41 -10.40 -0.87 -5.64
CA VAL A 41 -9.12 -0.17 -5.45
C VAL A 41 -9.25 1.24 -6.01
N ASP A 42 -9.32 2.21 -5.11
CA ASP A 42 -9.40 3.63 -5.45
C ASP A 42 -8.00 4.22 -5.55
N VAL A 43 -7.69 4.82 -6.69
CA VAL A 43 -6.43 5.51 -6.93
C VAL A 43 -6.70 7.00 -7.15
N GLU A 44 -6.02 7.86 -6.38
CA GLU A 44 -6.13 9.30 -6.51
C GLU A 44 -4.75 9.97 -6.48
N GLY A 45 -4.69 11.23 -6.93
CA GLY A 45 -3.46 12.03 -6.98
C GLY A 45 -2.61 11.83 -8.24
N ASN A 46 -2.92 10.82 -9.05
CA ASN A 46 -2.24 10.57 -10.32
C ASN A 46 -2.76 11.48 -11.46
N ARG A 47 -1.84 11.96 -12.30
CA ARG A 47 -2.10 12.84 -13.45
C ARG A 47 -1.26 12.45 -14.66
N LEU A 48 0.04 12.23 -14.45
CA LEU A 48 1.01 11.79 -15.45
C LEU A 48 1.00 10.27 -15.60
N VAL A 49 0.93 9.55 -14.48
CA VAL A 49 0.88 8.09 -14.43
C VAL A 49 -0.58 7.66 -14.48
N THR A 50 -0.92 6.70 -15.33
CA THR A 50 -2.30 6.24 -15.43
C THR A 50 -2.66 5.32 -14.26
N THR A 51 -3.94 5.30 -13.88
CA THR A 51 -4.44 4.37 -12.87
C THR A 51 -4.15 2.92 -13.24
N ASP A 52 -4.22 2.56 -14.53
CA ASP A 52 -3.90 1.22 -15.03
C ASP A 52 -2.43 0.84 -14.82
N GLU A 53 -1.50 1.78 -15.01
CA GLU A 53 -0.07 1.56 -14.71
C GLU A 53 0.17 1.33 -13.22
N ILE A 54 -0.48 2.13 -12.36
CA ILE A 54 -0.39 1.98 -10.90
C ILE A 54 -0.96 0.62 -10.46
N LEU A 55 -2.12 0.23 -10.99
CA LEU A 55 -2.75 -1.05 -10.67
C LEU A 55 -1.96 -2.26 -11.17
N LYS A 56 -1.19 -2.13 -12.26
CA LYS A 56 -0.27 -3.19 -12.73
C LYS A 56 0.92 -3.40 -11.81
N LEU A 57 1.37 -2.34 -11.13
CA LEU A 57 2.46 -2.41 -10.16
C LEU A 57 1.97 -2.95 -8.81
N ALA A 58 0.73 -2.65 -8.43
CA ALA A 58 0.15 -3.11 -7.17
C ALA A 58 -0.10 -4.63 -7.18
N PRO A 59 0.56 -5.45 -6.33
CA PRO A 59 0.40 -6.90 -6.30
C PRO A 59 -0.88 -7.34 -5.57
N VAL A 60 -2.04 -6.84 -6.00
CA VAL A 60 -3.35 -7.11 -5.37
C VAL A 60 -4.29 -7.87 -6.28
N ARG A 61 -5.13 -8.73 -5.69
CA ARG A 61 -6.14 -9.51 -6.43
C ARG A 61 -7.51 -9.24 -5.85
N LYS A 62 -8.50 -8.99 -6.73
CA LYS A 62 -9.91 -8.94 -6.31
C LYS A 62 -10.30 -10.23 -5.59
N GLY A 63 -11.03 -10.08 -4.48
CA GLY A 63 -11.48 -11.20 -3.67
C GLY A 63 -10.49 -11.68 -2.60
N GLN A 64 -9.26 -11.14 -2.54
CA GLN A 64 -8.30 -11.37 -1.47
C GLN A 64 -8.79 -10.77 -0.15
N ASN A 65 -8.45 -11.39 0.99
CA ASN A 65 -8.77 -10.82 2.29
C ASN A 65 -7.96 -9.54 2.55
N ILE A 66 -8.64 -8.41 2.78
CA ILE A 66 -8.04 -7.09 2.97
C ILE A 66 -7.15 -7.00 4.21
N THR A 67 -7.43 -7.80 5.25
CA THR A 67 -6.65 -7.79 6.51
C THR A 67 -5.26 -8.40 6.30
N GLY A 68 -5.14 -9.38 5.40
CA GLY A 68 -3.91 -10.07 5.08
C GLY A 68 -3.09 -9.43 3.96
N ILE A 69 -3.54 -8.31 3.39
CA ILE A 69 -2.78 -7.56 2.37
C ILE A 69 -1.61 -6.85 3.04
N ASP A 70 -0.39 -6.99 2.53
CA ASP A 70 0.74 -6.17 2.96
C ASP A 70 0.71 -4.82 2.24
N LEU A 71 0.39 -3.74 2.98
CA LEU A 71 0.31 -2.40 2.40
C LEU A 71 1.68 -1.83 2.05
N LEU A 72 2.72 -2.21 2.80
CA LEU A 72 4.07 -1.71 2.59
C LEU A 72 4.69 -2.32 1.33
N ASP A 73 4.39 -3.58 1.06
CA ASP A 73 4.79 -4.24 -0.19
C ASP A 73 4.15 -3.56 -1.42
N ILE A 74 2.86 -3.25 -1.35
CA ILE A 74 2.16 -2.51 -2.41
C ILE A 74 2.77 -1.12 -2.60
N GLN A 75 2.98 -0.37 -1.51
CA GLN A 75 3.60 0.95 -1.57
C GLN A 75 4.94 0.88 -2.29
N LYS A 76 5.83 -0.03 -1.87
CA LYS A 76 7.15 -0.20 -2.48
C LYS A 76 7.07 -0.57 -3.94
N ALA A 77 6.15 -1.47 -4.31
CA ALA A 77 5.97 -1.89 -5.70
C ALA A 77 5.54 -0.73 -6.61
N ILE A 78 4.67 0.15 -6.11
CA ILE A 78 4.21 1.33 -6.83
C ILE A 78 5.33 2.38 -6.95
N GLU A 79 6.07 2.63 -5.86
CA GLU A 79 7.18 3.61 -5.82
C GLU A 79 8.38 3.23 -6.70
N VAL A 80 8.42 2.02 -7.27
CA VAL A 80 9.38 1.67 -8.34
C VAL A 80 9.14 2.51 -9.60
N HIS A 81 7.93 3.03 -9.81
CA HIS A 81 7.64 3.87 -10.95
C HIS A 81 8.41 5.21 -10.85
N PRO A 82 9.25 5.58 -11.84
CA PRO A 82 10.11 6.75 -11.72
C PRO A 82 9.39 8.07 -11.49
N TYR A 83 8.15 8.19 -11.96
CA TYR A 83 7.33 9.40 -11.78
C TYR A 83 6.53 9.43 -10.48
N ILE A 84 6.63 8.41 -9.64
CA ILE A 84 5.97 8.39 -8.33
C ILE A 84 7.02 8.78 -7.28
N GLU A 85 6.73 9.84 -6.53
CA GLU A 85 7.58 10.26 -5.41
C GLU A 85 7.25 9.44 -4.17
N THR A 86 5.95 9.27 -3.90
CA THR A 86 5.45 8.56 -2.74
C THR A 86 4.08 7.98 -3.06
N ALA A 87 3.81 6.77 -2.57
CA ALA A 87 2.49 6.15 -2.62
C ALA A 87 2.00 5.86 -1.20
N LEU A 88 0.85 6.43 -0.81
CA LEU A 88 0.22 6.12 0.47
C LEU A 88 -0.87 5.08 0.24
N VAL A 89 -0.67 3.88 0.79
CA VAL A 89 -1.63 2.79 0.69
C VAL A 89 -2.36 2.62 2.02
N SER A 90 -3.69 2.69 2.00
CA SER A 90 -4.53 2.55 3.19
C SER A 90 -5.74 1.63 2.94
N ARG A 91 -6.29 1.08 4.02
CA ARG A 91 -7.51 0.27 3.96
C ARG A 91 -8.71 1.15 4.26
N ARG A 92 -9.68 1.17 3.34
CA ARG A 92 -11.03 1.63 3.61
C ARG A 92 -11.92 0.42 3.82
N PHE A 93 -12.08 0.06 5.09
CA PHE A 93 -12.95 -1.04 5.47
C PHE A 93 -14.39 -0.78 5.00
N PRO A 94 -15.13 -1.83 4.63
CA PRO A 94 -14.76 -3.24 4.80
C PRO A 94 -13.95 -3.85 3.63
N SER A 95 -13.96 -3.27 2.43
CA SER A 95 -13.56 -4.00 1.21
C SER A 95 -12.78 -3.18 0.17
N THR A 96 -12.30 -1.98 0.50
CA THR A 96 -11.64 -1.09 -0.46
C THR A 96 -10.20 -0.78 -0.07
N LEU A 97 -9.27 -0.82 -1.02
CA LEU A 97 -7.95 -0.22 -0.87
C LEU A 97 -7.95 1.19 -1.45
N ARG A 98 -7.33 2.11 -0.72
CA ARG A 98 -7.13 3.48 -1.15
C ARG A 98 -5.64 3.71 -1.38
N ILE A 99 -5.30 4.19 -2.56
CA ILE A 99 -3.93 4.50 -2.98
C ILE A 99 -3.90 5.99 -3.34
N ASP A 100 -3.25 6.79 -2.50
CA ASP A 100 -3.02 8.20 -2.77
C ASP A 100 -1.59 8.39 -3.30
N ILE A 101 -1.45 8.97 -4.49
CA ILE A 101 -0.19 9.12 -5.21
C ILE A 101 0.30 10.56 -5.15
N VAL A 102 1.58 10.73 -4.85
CA VAL A 102 2.32 11.98 -5.09
C VAL A 102 3.24 11.75 -6.28
N GLU A 103 3.02 12.49 -7.37
CA GLU A 103 3.83 12.40 -8.57
C GLU A 103 5.00 13.40 -8.54
N ARG A 104 6.15 12.96 -9.06
CA ARG A 104 7.30 13.82 -9.28
C ARG A 104 7.03 14.78 -10.43
N VAL A 105 7.32 16.06 -10.20
CA VAL A 105 7.19 17.11 -11.22
C VAL A 105 8.57 17.44 -11.79
N PRO A 106 8.80 17.22 -13.09
CA PRO A 106 10.04 17.62 -13.73
C PRO A 106 10.13 19.14 -13.86
N VAL A 107 11.29 19.71 -13.53
CA VAL A 107 11.56 21.15 -13.53
C VAL A 107 12.55 21.58 -14.60
N ALA A 108 13.36 20.66 -15.12
CA ALA A 108 14.32 20.92 -16.19
C ALA A 108 14.59 19.66 -17.02
N PHE A 109 15.25 19.85 -18.15
CA PHE A 109 15.88 18.77 -18.91
C PHE A 109 17.40 18.84 -18.75
N LEU A 110 18.02 17.71 -18.41
CA LEU A 110 19.46 17.55 -18.39
C LEU A 110 19.93 17.01 -19.75
N ASN A 111 20.79 17.78 -20.42
CA ASN A 111 21.35 17.43 -21.72
C ASN A 111 22.72 16.74 -21.55
N GLY A 112 22.70 15.41 -21.36
CA GLY A 112 23.90 14.56 -21.30
C GLY A 112 24.07 13.69 -22.55
N THR A 113 24.42 12.41 -22.36
CA THR A 113 24.40 11.42 -23.46
C THR A 113 22.99 11.15 -23.99
N HIS A 114 21.98 11.30 -23.15
CA HIS A 114 20.55 11.29 -23.51
C HIS A 114 19.85 12.44 -22.78
N LEU A 115 18.71 12.89 -23.32
CA LEU A 115 17.89 13.92 -22.70
C LEU A 115 17.03 13.31 -21.58
N PHE A 116 17.39 13.61 -20.33
CA PHE A 116 16.62 13.21 -19.15
C PHE A 116 15.82 14.39 -18.61
N ALA A 117 14.63 14.11 -18.09
CA ALA A 117 13.95 15.10 -17.25
C ALA A 117 14.53 15.00 -15.83
N VAL A 118 14.52 16.09 -15.08
CA VAL A 118 14.99 16.12 -13.69
C VAL A 118 13.97 16.85 -12.82
N ASP A 119 13.72 16.33 -11.63
CA ASP A 119 12.89 17.00 -10.62
C ASP A 119 13.70 17.99 -9.77
N GLU A 120 13.03 18.70 -8.85
CA GLU A 120 13.67 19.68 -7.97
C GLU A 120 14.72 19.07 -7.02
N THR A 121 14.64 17.77 -6.75
CA THR A 121 15.59 17.03 -5.90
C THR A 121 16.83 16.56 -6.66
N GLY A 122 16.85 16.72 -7.99
CA GLY A 122 17.89 16.19 -8.86
C GLY A 122 17.66 14.74 -9.31
N PHE A 123 16.46 14.18 -9.07
CA PHE A 123 16.15 12.82 -9.49
C PHE A 123 15.92 12.75 -11.00
N LEU A 124 16.56 11.77 -11.65
CA LEU A 124 16.47 11.59 -13.10
C LEU A 124 15.20 10.82 -13.48
N LEU A 125 14.40 11.45 -14.33
CA LEU A 125 13.15 10.93 -14.84
C LEU A 125 13.30 10.53 -16.31
N PRO A 126 12.81 9.33 -16.69
CA PRO A 126 12.81 8.90 -18.09
C PRO A 126 11.88 9.81 -18.89
N ARG A 127 12.23 10.13 -20.14
CA ARG A 127 11.45 11.09 -20.93
C ARG A 127 10.02 10.61 -21.19
N LEU A 128 9.03 11.27 -20.58
CA LEU A 128 7.62 11.12 -20.98
C LEU A 128 7.34 11.82 -22.31
N LYS A 129 6.45 11.23 -23.10
CA LYS A 129 5.83 11.86 -24.28
C LYS A 129 4.63 12.74 -23.87
N SER A 130 4.71 13.40 -22.72
CA SER A 130 3.61 14.23 -22.22
C SER A 130 3.74 15.67 -22.72
N VAL A 131 2.64 16.22 -23.23
CA VAL A 131 2.48 17.63 -23.64
C VAL A 131 2.74 18.59 -22.46
N ALA A 132 2.64 18.11 -21.21
CA ALA A 132 2.88 18.92 -20.02
C ALA A 132 4.34 19.39 -19.84
N LEU A 133 5.29 18.88 -20.63
CA LEU A 133 6.72 19.20 -20.51
C LEU A 133 7.18 20.35 -21.43
N HIS A 134 6.27 20.97 -22.18
CA HIS A 134 6.61 22.08 -23.07
C HIS A 134 6.94 23.34 -22.24
N GLY A 135 8.22 23.72 -22.20
CA GLY A 135 8.69 24.96 -21.57
C GLY A 135 9.74 24.78 -20.46
N LEU A 136 10.14 23.54 -20.15
CA LEU A 136 11.20 23.31 -19.17
C LEU A 136 12.57 23.75 -19.72
N PRO A 137 13.39 24.45 -18.91
CA PRO A 137 14.74 24.85 -19.30
C PRO A 137 15.63 23.63 -19.52
N ILE A 138 16.61 23.76 -20.42
CA ILE A 138 17.64 22.75 -20.65
C ILE A 138 18.90 23.20 -19.91
N ILE A 139 19.42 22.33 -19.05
CA ILE A 139 20.70 22.50 -18.34
C ILE A 139 21.73 21.54 -18.95
N THR A 140 22.98 22.00 -19.09
CA THR A 140 24.10 21.29 -19.74
C THR A 140 25.28 21.21 -18.79
#